data_AF-A0AA41L7X6-F1
#
_entry.id   AF-A0AA41L7X6-F1
#
_cell.length_a   1.000
_cell.length_b   1.000
_cell.length_c   1.000
_cell.angle_alpha   90.00
_cell.angle_beta   90.00
_cell.angle_gamma   90.00
#
_symmetry.space_group_name_H-M   'P 1'
#
loop_
_entity.id
_entity.type
_entity.pdbx_description
1 polymer ?
#
loop_
_entity_poly.entity_id
_entity_poly.type
_entity_poly.pdbx_seq_one_letter_code
_entity_poly.pdbx_strand_id
1 'polypeptide(L)'
;MRHCPYNPSGILAAAALIGAALPWQAAQAVDASVRDALAPGLLGLYPSDRFKLATGRCQDCAAPGQALWYFSDDMIAVAKADGAGYAPRQRAQEDVKTWLAAAGGRARDQAPPLVWIGSPHVAEGRLEPDARLARAGGAAPLNVEFTPRLSTNRSYVDRSSLTFFSGGEVKARGALTEERFVMRTLWPKRYALGAAAPSAPLAAGETIESLVRAQHGGATAPYASRTLWRRDGGRAPLPLAGKPVLAFMLNGAQGDDDESYGGHFAVATGRFGAAGEWDNWLVNNFYSLASISEKGIVAAILPMDAYMGDLNSGQAWYRPSYMLVAVLKDQRAPALVQEAIGRVFNHFYRQDFHYRHASTNCAGINVETLRTLGWNIPRLGGESPLKAAVALPYMALKEVSLASGQSAYDYLKTERTELLPFVAFDTIADDLLKRLAVPGRAAGGTLEAQLGADLEALLFVRIPQFPSSRALGHDPVLSLREYQQRAPANRADWKIVPVAPRVLPAAFKDGAAPGERKPPSVIATWLWFGVAAVTAMALLIRCRRWLASRRPPA
;
A
#
# COMPACT_ATOMS: atom_id res chain seq x y z
N MET A 1 -15.84 -40.16 -95.70
CA MET A 1 -17.03 -41.01 -95.57
C MET A 1 -17.53 -40.90 -94.14
N ARG A 2 -18.81 -40.54 -93.99
CA ARG A 2 -19.74 -40.81 -92.86
C ARG A 2 -19.36 -40.20 -91.51
N HIS A 3 -20.05 -39.14 -91.11
CA HIS A 3 -21.37 -39.12 -90.45
C HIS A 3 -21.33 -39.56 -88.97
N CYS A 4 -21.45 -38.55 -88.09
CA CYS A 4 -22.64 -38.32 -87.26
C CYS A 4 -22.96 -39.38 -86.15
N PRO A 5 -23.93 -39.09 -85.26
CA PRO A 5 -23.73 -38.74 -83.85
C PRO A 5 -24.36 -39.82 -82.94
N TYR A 6 -24.55 -39.56 -81.63
CA TYR A 6 -25.83 -39.74 -80.92
C TYR A 6 -25.65 -39.64 -79.40
N ASN A 7 -26.45 -38.77 -78.80
CA ASN A 7 -26.88 -38.77 -77.41
C ASN A 7 -28.08 -39.76 -77.31
N PRO A 8 -28.32 -40.48 -76.20
CA PRO A 8 -29.56 -40.14 -75.49
C PRO A 8 -29.57 -40.34 -73.97
N SER A 9 -30.36 -39.47 -73.39
CA SER A 9 -31.10 -39.45 -72.13
C SER A 9 -31.60 -40.79 -71.56
N GLY A 10 -31.55 -40.88 -70.22
CA GLY A 10 -32.72 -41.20 -69.38
C GLY A 10 -32.71 -42.52 -68.61
N ILE A 11 -32.75 -42.44 -67.27
CA ILE A 11 -33.84 -42.96 -66.39
C ILE A 11 -33.48 -42.72 -64.91
N LEU A 12 -34.48 -42.25 -64.17
CA LEU A 12 -34.51 -42.01 -62.72
C LEU A 12 -34.40 -43.29 -61.88
N ALA A 13 -33.68 -43.22 -60.76
CA ALA A 13 -34.09 -43.86 -59.50
C ALA A 13 -33.42 -43.15 -58.31
N ALA A 14 -34.24 -42.78 -57.34
CA ALA A 14 -33.89 -42.06 -56.12
C ALA A 14 -33.20 -42.94 -55.08
N ALA A 15 -32.23 -42.39 -54.33
CA ALA A 15 -31.87 -42.87 -53.00
C ALA A 15 -31.17 -41.78 -52.17
N ALA A 16 -31.89 -41.32 -51.15
CA ALA A 16 -31.46 -40.87 -49.82
C ALA A 16 -30.28 -39.86 -49.68
N LEU A 17 -30.68 -38.64 -49.31
CA LEU A 17 -29.91 -37.68 -48.52
C LEU A 17 -29.34 -38.31 -47.24
N ILE A 18 -28.01 -38.29 -47.08
CA ILE A 18 -27.35 -38.08 -45.79
C ILE A 18 -26.23 -37.08 -46.03
N GLY A 19 -26.54 -35.80 -45.80
CA GLY A 19 -25.54 -34.75 -45.71
C GLY A 19 -24.74 -34.94 -44.43
N ALA A 20 -23.53 -35.46 -44.55
CA ALA A 20 -22.55 -35.37 -43.47
C ALA A 20 -22.07 -33.92 -43.38
N ALA A 21 -22.80 -33.11 -42.61
CA ALA A 21 -22.28 -31.86 -42.10
C ALA A 21 -21.09 -32.18 -41.20
N LEU A 22 -19.88 -31.95 -41.70
CA LEU A 22 -18.67 -31.91 -40.89
C LEU A 22 -18.88 -30.87 -39.79
N PRO A 23 -18.84 -31.23 -38.50
CA PRO A 23 -18.87 -30.24 -37.45
C PRO A 23 -17.57 -29.46 -37.57
N TRP A 24 -17.70 -28.21 -37.98
CA TRP A 24 -16.73 -27.17 -37.70
C TRP A 24 -16.41 -27.30 -36.21
N GLN A 25 -15.20 -27.73 -35.87
CA GLN A 25 -14.72 -27.66 -34.51
C GLN A 25 -14.79 -26.19 -34.11
N ALA A 26 -15.85 -25.82 -33.40
CA ALA A 26 -15.87 -24.61 -32.63
C ALA A 26 -14.61 -24.66 -31.78
N ALA A 27 -13.67 -23.75 -32.06
CA ALA A 27 -12.58 -23.48 -31.14
C ALA A 27 -13.25 -23.34 -29.77
N GLN A 28 -12.93 -24.26 -28.84
CA GLN A 28 -13.35 -24.12 -27.46
C GLN A 28 -12.94 -22.72 -27.06
N ALA A 29 -13.92 -21.84 -26.82
CA ALA A 29 -13.65 -20.54 -26.24
C ALA A 29 -12.86 -20.83 -24.98
N VAL A 30 -11.58 -20.43 -24.97
CA VAL A 30 -10.72 -20.56 -23.79
C VAL A 30 -11.53 -19.99 -22.63
N ASP A 31 -11.76 -20.81 -21.61
CA ASP A 31 -12.55 -20.44 -20.44
C ASP A 31 -11.84 -19.28 -19.71
N ALA A 32 -12.07 -18.05 -20.17
CA ALA A 32 -11.38 -16.84 -19.74
C ALA A 32 -11.77 -16.39 -18.32
N SER A 33 -12.65 -17.15 -17.66
CA SER A 33 -13.27 -16.78 -16.40
C SER A 33 -12.39 -17.06 -15.18
N VAL A 34 -11.47 -18.03 -15.27
CA VAL A 34 -10.42 -18.29 -14.29
C VAL A 34 -9.09 -18.33 -15.00
N ARG A 35 -8.14 -17.56 -14.50
CA ARG A 35 -6.83 -17.40 -15.13
C ARG A 35 -5.74 -17.39 -14.07
N ASP A 36 -4.50 -17.67 -14.48
CA ASP A 36 -3.34 -17.47 -13.61
C ASP A 36 -3.28 -16.02 -13.13
N ALA A 37 -2.79 -15.81 -11.91
CA ALA A 37 -2.63 -14.49 -11.34
C ALA A 37 -1.63 -13.61 -12.11
N LEU A 38 -0.77 -14.22 -12.92
CA LEU A 38 0.16 -13.57 -13.86
C LEU A 38 -0.26 -13.73 -15.33
N ALA A 39 -1.53 -14.02 -15.61
CA ALA A 39 -2.05 -14.02 -16.98
C ALA A 39 -1.66 -12.71 -17.73
N PRO A 40 -1.50 -12.75 -19.07
CA PRO A 40 -1.01 -11.63 -19.84
C PRO A 40 -1.71 -10.31 -19.51
N GLY A 41 -0.92 -9.27 -19.25
CA GLY A 41 -1.40 -7.99 -18.75
C GLY A 41 -0.30 -7.20 -18.04
N LEU A 42 -0.72 -6.27 -17.18
CA LEU A 42 0.18 -5.48 -16.34
C LEU A 42 0.02 -5.83 -14.86
N LEU A 43 1.16 -5.88 -14.18
CA LEU A 43 1.30 -5.85 -12.74
C LEU A 43 1.98 -4.52 -12.37
N GLY A 44 1.20 -3.55 -11.94
CA GLY A 44 1.62 -2.16 -11.79
C GLY A 44 1.98 -1.53 -13.13
N LEU A 45 3.25 -1.18 -13.27
CA LEU A 45 3.83 -0.60 -14.49
C LEU A 45 4.41 -1.65 -15.44
N TYR A 46 4.51 -2.90 -14.99
CA TYR A 46 5.34 -3.92 -15.63
C TYR A 46 4.46 -4.99 -16.28
N PRO A 47 4.83 -5.50 -17.46
CA PRO A 47 4.23 -6.69 -18.03
C PRO A 47 4.31 -7.88 -17.05
N SER A 48 3.20 -8.62 -16.90
CA SER A 48 3.14 -9.78 -16.00
C SER A 48 4.14 -10.88 -16.35
N ASP A 49 4.52 -10.99 -17.63
CA ASP A 49 5.49 -11.97 -18.12
C ASP A 49 6.92 -11.73 -17.64
N ARG A 50 7.23 -10.55 -17.07
CA ARG A 50 8.49 -10.27 -16.37
C ARG A 50 8.62 -10.98 -15.03
N PHE A 51 7.53 -11.56 -14.53
CA PHE A 51 7.50 -12.27 -13.26
C PHE A 51 7.25 -13.76 -13.44
N LYS A 52 7.80 -14.55 -12.53
CA LYS A 52 7.42 -15.95 -12.33
C LYS A 52 6.60 -16.06 -11.04
N LEU A 53 5.53 -16.84 -11.10
CA LEU A 53 4.73 -17.17 -9.93
C LEU A 53 5.47 -18.25 -9.13
N ALA A 54 5.61 -18.07 -7.83
CA ALA A 54 6.33 -18.97 -6.94
C ALA A 54 5.79 -18.87 -5.50
N THR A 55 6.36 -19.65 -4.59
CA THR A 55 6.26 -19.43 -3.14
C THR A 55 7.61 -19.02 -2.58
N GLY A 56 7.65 -18.57 -1.32
CA GLY A 56 8.91 -18.28 -0.63
C GLY A 56 9.83 -19.49 -0.44
N ARG A 57 9.40 -20.72 -0.75
CA ARG A 57 10.26 -21.92 -0.77
C ARG A 57 11.12 -22.06 -2.03
N CYS A 58 10.99 -21.13 -2.98
CA CYS A 58 11.74 -21.08 -4.22
C CYS A 58 13.26 -20.98 -3.99
N GLN A 59 14.03 -21.91 -4.57
CA GLN A 59 15.49 -21.97 -4.41
C GLN A 59 16.27 -21.16 -5.46
N ASP A 60 15.64 -20.86 -6.59
CA ASP A 60 16.22 -20.17 -7.74
C ASP A 60 15.58 -18.79 -7.99
N CYS A 61 14.95 -18.21 -6.96
CA CYS A 61 14.30 -16.92 -7.04
C CYS A 61 15.29 -15.78 -6.84
N ALA A 62 15.26 -14.79 -7.74
CA ALA A 62 16.07 -13.58 -7.67
C ALA A 62 15.51 -12.57 -6.63
N ALA A 63 15.32 -13.02 -5.39
CA ALA A 63 14.86 -12.21 -4.26
C ALA A 63 15.74 -12.48 -3.02
N PRO A 64 15.86 -11.52 -2.07
CA PRO A 64 16.60 -11.76 -0.83
C PRO A 64 16.04 -12.97 -0.07
N GLY A 65 16.91 -13.83 0.46
CA GLY A 65 16.49 -15.01 1.23
C GLY A 65 15.62 -14.65 2.45
N GLN A 66 15.84 -13.48 3.03
CA GLN A 66 14.99 -12.93 4.10
C GLN A 66 13.57 -12.66 3.63
N ALA A 67 13.41 -12.09 2.43
CA ALA A 67 12.09 -11.85 1.85
C ALA A 67 11.37 -13.18 1.59
N LEU A 68 12.07 -14.16 1.02
CA LEU A 68 11.53 -15.51 0.78
C LEU A 68 11.09 -16.20 2.07
N TRP A 69 11.83 -16.01 3.18
CA TRP A 69 11.42 -16.53 4.49
C TRP A 69 10.09 -15.95 4.98
N TYR A 70 9.87 -14.64 4.80
CA TYR A 70 8.61 -13.99 5.19
C TYR A 70 7.38 -14.50 4.43
N PHE A 71 7.56 -15.03 3.22
CA PHE A 71 6.50 -15.51 2.33
C PHE A 71 6.63 -17.00 2.02
N SER A 72 7.18 -17.80 2.94
CA SER A 72 7.49 -19.22 2.72
C SER A 72 6.34 -20.00 2.09
N ASP A 73 5.11 -19.73 2.56
CA ASP A 73 3.89 -20.44 2.19
C ASP A 73 2.88 -19.56 1.45
N ASP A 74 3.27 -18.35 1.09
CA ASP A 74 2.44 -17.42 0.35
C ASP A 74 2.82 -17.41 -1.14
N MET A 75 1.82 -17.17 -1.98
CA MET A 75 2.05 -16.96 -3.42
C MET A 75 2.67 -15.59 -3.67
N ILE A 76 3.80 -15.59 -4.36
CA ILE A 76 4.58 -14.42 -4.72
C ILE A 76 4.85 -14.40 -6.22
N ALA A 77 4.99 -13.20 -6.77
CA ALA A 77 5.54 -12.98 -8.10
C ALA A 77 6.97 -12.45 -7.93
N VAL A 78 7.94 -13.19 -8.45
CA VAL A 78 9.37 -12.83 -8.39
C VAL A 78 9.82 -12.40 -9.78
N ALA A 79 10.59 -11.32 -9.86
CA ALA A 79 11.16 -10.89 -11.14
C ALA A 79 12.01 -12.00 -11.76
N LYS A 80 11.81 -12.29 -13.06
CA LYS A 80 12.59 -13.30 -13.80
C LYS A 80 14.04 -12.87 -14.03
N ALA A 81 14.23 -11.58 -14.27
CA ALA A 81 15.53 -10.93 -14.48
C ALA A 81 15.45 -9.47 -14.06
N ASP A 82 16.61 -8.90 -13.70
CA ASP A 82 16.81 -7.46 -13.48
C ASP A 82 15.81 -6.83 -12.50
N GLY A 83 15.50 -7.55 -11.42
CA GLY A 83 14.77 -7.00 -10.29
C GLY A 83 15.56 -5.87 -9.61
N ALA A 84 14.86 -4.91 -9.00
CA ALA A 84 15.49 -3.80 -8.31
C ALA A 84 16.45 -4.32 -7.24
N GLY A 85 17.73 -3.99 -7.39
CA GLY A 85 18.79 -4.42 -6.48
C GLY A 85 18.89 -3.57 -5.20
N TYR A 86 20.02 -3.68 -4.50
CA TYR A 86 20.36 -2.83 -3.35
C TYR A 86 21.88 -2.87 -3.10
N ALA A 87 22.42 -1.89 -2.39
CA ALA A 87 23.83 -1.89 -1.97
C ALA A 87 23.96 -2.41 -0.52
N PRO A 88 24.52 -3.61 -0.27
CA PRO A 88 24.39 -4.30 1.01
C PRO A 88 25.02 -3.58 2.21
N ARG A 89 26.02 -2.73 1.96
CA ARG A 89 26.76 -1.98 3.00
C ARG A 89 26.27 -0.55 3.20
N GLN A 90 25.28 -0.12 2.42
CA GLN A 90 24.71 1.23 2.53
C GLN A 90 23.38 1.16 3.28
N ARG A 91 22.98 2.25 3.91
CA ARG A 91 21.63 2.37 4.46
C ARG A 91 20.64 2.62 3.31
N ALA A 92 19.37 2.24 3.51
CA ALA A 92 18.35 2.28 2.46
C ALA A 92 18.30 3.61 1.67
N GLN A 93 18.24 4.75 2.36
CA GLN A 93 18.16 6.05 1.68
C GLN A 93 19.49 6.52 1.08
N GLU A 94 20.62 6.07 1.62
CA GLU A 94 21.95 6.33 1.05
C GLU A 94 22.15 5.51 -0.24
N ASP A 95 21.67 4.27 -0.24
CA ASP A 95 21.61 3.41 -1.42
C ASP A 95 20.75 4.05 -2.52
N VAL A 96 19.52 4.47 -2.21
CA VAL A 96 18.64 5.15 -3.16
C VAL A 96 19.30 6.41 -3.72
N LYS A 97 19.92 7.24 -2.87
CA LYS A 97 20.61 8.46 -3.33
C LYS A 97 21.77 8.15 -4.28
N THR A 98 22.59 7.15 -3.94
CA THR A 98 23.73 6.72 -4.77
C THR A 98 23.26 6.14 -6.10
N TRP A 99 22.24 5.27 -6.07
CA TRP A 99 21.62 4.71 -7.27
C TRP A 99 21.03 5.80 -8.17
N LEU A 100 20.29 6.76 -7.59
CA LEU A 100 19.67 7.86 -8.33
C LEU A 100 20.71 8.71 -9.06
N ALA A 101 21.81 9.04 -8.38
CA ALA A 101 22.92 9.79 -8.97
C ALA A 101 23.58 9.00 -10.11
N ALA A 102 23.85 7.70 -9.90
CA ALA A 102 24.43 6.82 -10.91
C ALA A 102 23.50 6.55 -12.10
N ALA A 103 22.19 6.72 -11.93
CA ALA A 103 21.20 6.58 -12.99
C ALA A 103 20.85 7.92 -13.68
N GLY A 104 21.50 9.02 -13.30
CA GLY A 104 21.23 10.35 -13.86
C GLY A 104 19.79 10.82 -13.62
N GLY A 105 19.19 10.44 -12.49
CA GLY A 105 17.82 10.82 -12.13
C GLY A 105 16.72 10.05 -12.87
N ARG A 106 17.03 8.90 -13.49
CA ARG A 106 16.09 8.11 -14.30
C ARG A 106 15.96 6.69 -13.75
N ALA A 107 14.76 6.11 -13.89
CA ALA A 107 14.58 4.68 -13.66
C ALA A 107 15.36 3.86 -14.68
N ARG A 108 15.76 2.65 -14.31
CA ARG A 108 16.45 1.67 -15.16
C ARG A 108 15.53 0.54 -15.63
N ASP A 109 14.22 0.73 -15.49
CA ASP A 109 13.18 -0.25 -15.84
C ASP A 109 13.34 -1.57 -15.07
N GLN A 110 13.76 -1.50 -13.80
CA GLN A 110 13.88 -2.68 -12.94
C GLN A 110 12.57 -2.94 -12.21
N ALA A 111 12.04 -4.15 -12.37
CA ALA A 111 10.82 -4.57 -11.69
C ALA A 111 11.04 -4.76 -10.18
N PRO A 112 10.01 -4.67 -9.34
CA PRO A 112 10.09 -5.10 -7.94
C PRO A 112 10.65 -6.52 -7.85
N PRO A 113 11.61 -6.78 -6.94
CA PRO A 113 12.22 -8.11 -6.81
C PRO A 113 11.19 -9.17 -6.39
N LEU A 114 10.21 -8.77 -5.57
CA LEU A 114 9.13 -9.61 -5.08
C LEU A 114 7.84 -8.78 -4.96
N VAL A 115 6.73 -9.34 -5.44
CA VAL A 115 5.38 -8.84 -5.22
C VAL A 115 4.57 -9.94 -4.52
N TRP A 116 3.89 -9.61 -3.42
CA TRP A 116 2.99 -10.54 -2.75
C TRP A 116 1.65 -10.60 -3.50
N ILE A 117 1.36 -11.73 -4.12
CA ILE A 117 0.15 -11.94 -4.93
C ILE A 117 -0.96 -12.60 -4.09
N GLY A 118 -0.58 -13.39 -3.08
CA GLY A 118 -1.49 -14.02 -2.12
C GLY A 118 -2.17 -15.29 -2.64
N SER A 119 -2.49 -15.34 -3.95
CA SER A 119 -3.20 -16.46 -4.56
C SER A 119 -2.73 -16.79 -5.99
N PRO A 120 -2.82 -18.05 -6.43
CA PRO A 120 -2.34 -18.45 -7.75
C PRO A 120 -3.28 -18.09 -8.90
N HIS A 121 -4.59 -17.97 -8.64
CA HIS A 121 -5.59 -17.75 -9.68
C HIS A 121 -6.41 -16.48 -9.45
N VAL A 122 -6.96 -15.96 -10.54
CA VAL A 122 -7.92 -14.86 -10.60
C VAL A 122 -9.19 -15.37 -11.26
N ALA A 123 -10.34 -15.09 -10.66
CA ALA A 123 -11.65 -15.35 -11.25
C ALA A 123 -12.45 -14.04 -11.37
N GLU A 124 -13.22 -13.90 -12.44
CA GLU A 124 -14.09 -12.73 -12.65
C GLU A 124 -15.51 -13.18 -12.99
N GLY A 125 -16.49 -12.45 -12.47
CA GLY A 125 -17.90 -12.73 -12.71
C GLY A 125 -18.79 -12.01 -11.72
N ARG A 126 -20.07 -12.37 -11.73
CA ARG A 126 -21.07 -11.82 -10.82
C ARG A 126 -21.18 -12.69 -9.57
N LEU A 127 -21.05 -12.08 -8.40
CA LEU A 127 -21.26 -12.79 -7.14
C LEU A 127 -22.75 -12.89 -6.85
N GLU A 128 -23.26 -14.11 -6.79
CA GLU A 128 -24.65 -14.42 -6.47
C GLU A 128 -24.88 -14.55 -4.96
N PRO A 129 -26.12 -14.37 -4.46
CA PRO A 129 -26.43 -14.45 -3.02
C PRO A 129 -26.09 -15.78 -2.34
N ASP A 130 -26.05 -16.87 -3.09
CA ASP A 130 -25.73 -18.23 -2.64
C ASP A 130 -24.22 -18.53 -2.66
N ALA A 131 -23.38 -17.49 -2.74
CA ALA A 131 -21.93 -17.59 -2.85
C ALA A 131 -21.46 -18.40 -4.06
N ARG A 132 -22.17 -18.27 -5.19
CA ARG A 132 -21.70 -18.74 -6.49
C ARG A 132 -21.17 -17.58 -7.30
N LEU A 133 -20.13 -17.82 -8.08
CA LEU A 133 -19.62 -16.86 -9.05
C LEU A 133 -20.19 -17.21 -10.42
N ALA A 134 -21.20 -16.46 -10.86
CA ALA A 134 -21.74 -16.57 -12.20
C ALA A 134 -20.73 -16.00 -13.21
N ARG A 135 -20.34 -16.83 -14.17
CA ARG A 135 -19.22 -16.54 -15.08
C ARG A 135 -19.71 -15.99 -16.41
N ALA A 136 -18.86 -15.17 -17.04
CA ALA A 136 -19.13 -14.66 -18.38
C ALA A 136 -19.16 -15.79 -19.43
N GLY A 137 -19.81 -15.53 -20.57
CA GLY A 137 -19.77 -16.43 -21.73
C GLY A 137 -20.53 -17.75 -21.58
N GLY A 138 -21.45 -17.86 -20.61
CA GLY A 138 -22.25 -19.07 -20.39
C GLY A 138 -21.51 -20.21 -19.72
N ALA A 139 -20.30 -19.97 -19.20
CA ALA A 139 -19.57 -20.96 -18.42
C ALA A 139 -20.33 -21.31 -17.13
N ALA A 140 -20.29 -22.58 -16.72
CA ALA A 140 -21.01 -23.06 -15.54
C ALA A 140 -20.59 -22.27 -14.28
N PRO A 141 -21.48 -21.80 -13.40
CA PRO A 141 -21.08 -21.02 -12.23
C PRO A 141 -20.07 -21.76 -11.35
N LEU A 142 -19.10 -21.04 -10.78
CA LEU A 142 -18.15 -21.63 -9.84
C LEU A 142 -18.76 -21.63 -8.43
N ASN A 143 -18.64 -22.77 -7.76
CA ASN A 143 -18.84 -22.83 -6.32
C ASN A 143 -17.69 -22.11 -5.64
N VAL A 144 -18.00 -21.19 -4.73
CA VAL A 144 -17.00 -20.41 -4.00
C VAL A 144 -16.98 -20.85 -2.54
N GLU A 145 -15.78 -20.96 -2.00
CA GLU A 145 -15.54 -20.97 -0.56
C GLU A 145 -14.65 -19.77 -0.23
N PHE A 146 -14.74 -19.25 0.99
CA PHE A 146 -13.81 -18.24 1.47
C PHE A 146 -12.62 -18.90 2.14
N THR A 147 -11.43 -18.31 1.97
CA THR A 147 -10.24 -18.71 2.72
C THR A 147 -10.55 -18.78 4.23
N PRO A 148 -9.85 -19.59 5.02
CA PRO A 148 -10.10 -19.59 6.46
C PRO A 148 -9.82 -18.21 7.08
N ARG A 149 -10.71 -17.80 8.00
CA ARG A 149 -10.51 -16.62 8.84
C ARG A 149 -9.36 -16.87 9.82
N LEU A 150 -8.42 -15.94 9.92
CA LEU A 150 -7.42 -15.97 10.99
C LEU A 150 -8.09 -15.79 12.35
N SER A 151 -7.70 -16.57 13.36
CA SER A 151 -8.28 -16.50 14.71
C SER A 151 -8.17 -15.11 15.36
N THR A 152 -7.14 -14.35 14.99
CA THR A 152 -6.90 -12.98 15.45
C THR A 152 -7.69 -11.94 14.66
N ASN A 153 -8.10 -12.22 13.42
CA ASN A 153 -8.73 -11.23 12.57
C ASN A 153 -10.17 -10.95 13.03
N ARG A 154 -10.48 -9.69 13.37
CA ARG A 154 -11.83 -9.25 13.77
C ARG A 154 -12.72 -8.77 12.62
N SER A 155 -12.17 -8.59 11.43
CA SER A 155 -12.86 -8.12 10.24
C SER A 155 -12.89 -9.21 9.19
N TYR A 156 -14.01 -9.92 9.08
CA TYR A 156 -14.16 -10.99 8.12
C TYR A 156 -15.46 -10.88 7.36
N VAL A 157 -15.48 -11.48 6.16
CA VAL A 157 -16.66 -11.57 5.31
C VAL A 157 -17.82 -12.22 6.08
N ASP A 158 -18.99 -11.59 6.02
CA ASP A 158 -20.23 -12.09 6.60
C ASP A 158 -21.41 -11.85 5.66
N ARG A 159 -22.65 -12.04 6.14
CA ARG A 159 -23.86 -11.83 5.34
C ARG A 159 -23.98 -10.40 4.79
N SER A 160 -23.59 -9.39 5.56
CA SER A 160 -23.64 -7.99 5.12
C SER A 160 -22.64 -7.72 3.99
N SER A 161 -21.48 -8.38 4.04
CA SER A 161 -20.50 -8.36 2.95
C SER A 161 -21.10 -8.95 1.67
N LEU A 162 -21.72 -10.13 1.76
CA LEU A 162 -22.34 -10.77 0.59
C LEU A 162 -23.42 -9.90 -0.02
N THR A 163 -24.27 -9.25 0.79
CA THR A 163 -25.26 -8.28 0.30
C THR A 163 -24.62 -7.12 -0.44
N PHE A 164 -23.49 -6.60 0.03
CA PHE A 164 -22.78 -5.49 -0.61
C PHE A 164 -22.16 -5.85 -1.98
N PHE A 165 -21.78 -7.11 -2.17
CA PHE A 165 -21.21 -7.62 -3.42
C PHE A 165 -22.24 -8.27 -4.35
N SER A 166 -23.39 -8.66 -3.81
CA SER A 166 -24.47 -9.38 -4.50
C SER A 166 -24.91 -8.69 -5.78
N GLY A 167 -25.02 -9.45 -6.86
CA GLY A 167 -25.47 -8.99 -8.17
C GLY A 167 -24.48 -8.07 -8.90
N GLY A 168 -23.35 -7.74 -8.28
CA GLY A 168 -22.29 -6.94 -8.86
C GLY A 168 -21.20 -7.77 -9.52
N GLU A 169 -20.58 -7.22 -10.56
CA GLU A 169 -19.37 -7.78 -11.15
C GLU A 169 -18.18 -7.61 -10.19
N VAL A 170 -17.47 -8.70 -9.93
CA VAL A 170 -16.32 -8.76 -9.04
C VAL A 170 -15.12 -9.39 -9.73
N LYS A 171 -13.93 -8.98 -9.27
CA LYS A 171 -12.69 -9.69 -9.48
C LYS A 171 -12.33 -10.36 -8.16
N ALA A 172 -11.96 -11.63 -8.22
CA ALA A 172 -11.57 -12.41 -7.07
C ALA A 172 -10.18 -13.02 -7.28
N ARG A 173 -9.36 -13.05 -6.23
CA ARG A 173 -8.14 -13.86 -6.21
C ARG A 173 -8.33 -15.05 -5.30
N GLY A 174 -7.83 -16.21 -5.69
CA GLY A 174 -8.04 -17.45 -4.96
C GLY A 174 -7.29 -18.64 -5.54
N ALA A 175 -7.57 -19.82 -4.98
CA ALA A 175 -7.07 -21.07 -5.50
C ALA A 175 -8.25 -21.88 -6.06
N LEU A 176 -8.16 -22.26 -7.33
CA LEU A 176 -9.06 -23.25 -7.90
C LEU A 176 -8.64 -24.64 -7.40
N THR A 177 -9.58 -25.39 -6.83
CA THR A 177 -9.45 -26.82 -6.53
C THR A 177 -10.33 -27.60 -7.51
N GLU A 178 -10.31 -28.93 -7.44
CA GLU A 178 -11.17 -29.79 -8.27
C GLU A 178 -12.67 -29.51 -8.08
N GLU A 179 -13.06 -29.05 -6.89
CA GLU A 179 -14.48 -28.91 -6.50
C GLU A 179 -14.97 -27.45 -6.45
N ARG A 180 -14.07 -26.49 -6.18
CA ARG A 180 -14.45 -25.13 -5.81
C ARG A 180 -13.32 -24.11 -5.99
N PHE A 181 -13.69 -22.83 -6.01
CA PHE A 181 -12.74 -21.73 -5.97
C PHE A 181 -12.64 -21.16 -4.55
N VAL A 182 -11.50 -21.35 -3.89
CA VAL A 182 -11.24 -20.82 -2.55
C VAL A 182 -10.76 -19.38 -2.68
N MET A 183 -11.69 -18.45 -2.47
CA MET A 183 -11.50 -17.02 -2.60
C MET A 183 -10.78 -16.42 -1.39
N ARG A 184 -9.72 -15.68 -1.66
CA ARG A 184 -8.92 -14.93 -0.67
C ARG A 184 -9.06 -13.42 -0.82
N THR A 185 -9.41 -12.93 -2.00
CA THR A 185 -9.59 -11.50 -2.27
C THR A 185 -10.89 -11.29 -3.01
N LEU A 186 -11.62 -10.22 -2.68
CA LEU A 186 -12.83 -9.82 -3.36
C LEU A 186 -12.78 -8.31 -3.68
N TRP A 187 -12.94 -7.97 -4.97
CA TRP A 187 -12.80 -6.62 -5.48
C TRP A 187 -13.98 -6.20 -6.37
N PRO A 188 -14.67 -5.07 -6.09
CA PRO A 188 -15.76 -4.61 -6.94
C PRO A 188 -15.24 -4.04 -8.26
N LYS A 189 -15.63 -4.63 -9.41
CA LYS A 189 -15.25 -4.08 -10.73
C LYS A 189 -15.88 -2.71 -11.01
N ARG A 190 -17.01 -2.40 -10.34
CA ARG A 190 -17.67 -1.08 -10.38
C ARG A 190 -16.81 0.09 -9.88
N TYR A 191 -15.65 -0.18 -9.27
CA TYR A 191 -14.71 0.87 -8.85
C TYR A 191 -13.79 1.35 -9.97
N ALA A 192 -13.87 0.78 -11.18
CA ALA A 192 -13.09 1.26 -12.32
C ALA A 192 -13.37 2.75 -12.61
N LEU A 193 -12.32 3.47 -13.00
CA LEU A 193 -12.33 4.89 -13.35
C LEU A 193 -12.02 5.02 -14.85
N GLY A 194 -13.04 4.85 -15.71
CA GLY A 194 -12.85 4.87 -17.17
C GLY A 194 -12.41 6.24 -17.71
N ALA A 195 -12.89 7.32 -17.10
CA ALA A 195 -12.52 8.68 -17.45
C ALA A 195 -12.50 9.59 -16.21
N ALA A 196 -11.59 10.56 -16.17
CA ALA A 196 -11.66 11.64 -15.21
C ALA A 196 -12.77 12.61 -15.63
N ALA A 197 -13.73 12.83 -14.73
CA ALA A 197 -14.81 13.80 -14.92
C ALA A 197 -14.26 15.22 -15.17
N PRO A 198 -15.10 16.16 -15.66
CA PRO A 198 -14.75 17.57 -15.71
C PRO A 198 -14.15 18.06 -14.39
N SER A 199 -13.20 19.00 -14.46
CA SER A 199 -12.49 19.48 -13.28
C SER A 199 -13.47 20.19 -12.34
N ALA A 200 -13.51 19.73 -11.10
CA ALA A 200 -14.22 20.33 -9.98
C ALA A 200 -13.20 20.66 -8.88
N PRO A 201 -12.49 21.80 -8.98
CA PRO A 201 -11.49 22.21 -8.00
C PRO A 201 -12.09 22.39 -6.62
N LEU A 202 -11.23 22.43 -5.59
CA LEU A 202 -11.65 22.73 -4.22
C LEU A 202 -12.40 24.07 -4.17
N ALA A 203 -13.55 24.08 -3.51
CA ALA A 203 -14.33 25.30 -3.28
C ALA A 203 -13.61 26.23 -2.30
N ALA A 204 -14.06 27.49 -2.21
CA ALA A 204 -13.53 28.42 -1.23
C ALA A 204 -13.73 27.88 0.20
N GLY A 205 -12.64 27.75 0.95
CA GLY A 205 -12.63 27.17 2.31
C GLY A 205 -12.64 25.64 2.37
N GLU A 206 -12.77 24.95 1.23
CA GLU A 206 -12.65 23.49 1.15
C GLU A 206 -11.16 23.10 1.12
N THR A 207 -10.81 22.10 1.91
CA THR A 207 -9.46 21.52 1.98
C THR A 207 -9.49 20.02 1.73
N ILE A 208 -8.33 19.43 1.46
CA ILE A 208 -8.20 17.97 1.36
C ILE A 208 -8.58 17.31 2.69
N GLU A 209 -8.17 17.90 3.81
CA GLU A 209 -8.67 17.52 5.13
C GLU A 209 -10.21 17.47 5.17
N SER A 210 -10.91 18.54 4.74
CA SER A 210 -12.37 18.56 4.78
C SER A 210 -13.02 17.49 3.89
N LEU A 211 -12.39 17.15 2.75
CA LEU A 211 -12.86 16.06 1.88
C LEU A 211 -12.74 14.68 2.53
N VAL A 212 -11.66 14.47 3.28
CA VAL A 212 -11.40 13.23 4.02
C VAL A 212 -12.37 13.12 5.20
N ARG A 213 -12.56 14.18 5.98
CA ARG A 213 -13.41 14.17 7.18
C ARG A 213 -14.92 14.21 6.88
N ALA A 214 -15.31 14.59 5.67
CA ALA A 214 -16.72 14.65 5.28
C ALA A 214 -17.44 13.31 5.55
N GLN A 215 -18.67 13.40 6.10
CA GLN A 215 -19.49 12.24 6.49
C GLN A 215 -18.79 11.31 7.49
N HIS A 216 -18.07 11.88 8.47
CA HIS A 216 -17.32 11.12 9.49
C HIS A 216 -16.31 10.13 8.89
N GLY A 217 -15.58 10.58 7.87
CA GLY A 217 -14.69 9.74 7.10
C GLY A 217 -15.36 8.94 5.98
N GLY A 218 -16.69 8.88 5.92
CA GLY A 218 -17.42 8.27 4.82
C GLY A 218 -17.32 6.74 4.76
N ALA A 219 -17.21 6.07 5.91
CA ALA A 219 -17.20 4.60 5.99
C ALA A 219 -18.41 3.96 5.29
N THR A 220 -19.58 4.59 5.37
CA THR A 220 -20.85 4.16 4.74
C THR A 220 -21.21 4.96 3.49
N ALA A 221 -20.37 5.92 3.09
CA ALA A 221 -20.61 6.73 1.90
C ALA A 221 -20.49 5.87 0.63
N PRO A 222 -21.10 6.24 -0.50
CA PRO A 222 -20.80 5.57 -1.76
C PRO A 222 -19.34 5.80 -2.18
N TYR A 223 -18.80 4.86 -2.95
CA TYR A 223 -17.57 5.09 -3.70
C TYR A 223 -17.74 6.32 -4.59
N ALA A 224 -16.76 7.21 -4.58
CA ALA A 224 -16.82 8.46 -5.33
C ALA A 224 -15.43 8.90 -5.77
N SER A 225 -15.36 9.56 -6.92
CA SER A 225 -14.15 10.23 -7.41
C SER A 225 -14.46 11.66 -7.82
N ARG A 226 -13.54 12.58 -7.53
CA ARG A 226 -13.58 13.98 -7.94
C ARG A 226 -12.30 14.37 -8.62
N THR A 227 -12.38 14.92 -9.82
CA THR A 227 -11.24 15.52 -10.51
C THR A 227 -10.96 16.90 -9.91
N LEU A 228 -9.92 17.04 -9.10
CA LEU A 228 -9.59 18.30 -8.42
C LEU A 228 -8.88 19.29 -9.34
N TRP A 229 -8.09 18.80 -10.29
CA TRP A 229 -7.33 19.64 -11.20
C TRP A 229 -7.06 18.95 -12.51
N ARG A 230 -6.99 19.73 -13.60
CA ARG A 230 -6.56 19.29 -14.93
C ARG A 230 -5.73 20.32 -15.65
N ARG A 231 -4.73 19.84 -16.39
CA ARG A 231 -3.82 20.68 -17.19
C ARG A 231 -4.54 21.43 -18.31
N ASP A 232 -5.52 20.79 -18.95
CA ASP A 232 -6.28 21.33 -20.07
C ASP A 232 -7.49 22.19 -19.65
N GLY A 233 -7.59 22.52 -18.36
CA GLY A 233 -8.73 23.25 -17.80
C GLY A 233 -10.00 22.41 -17.60
N GLY A 234 -10.00 21.14 -18.04
CA GLY A 234 -10.95 20.12 -17.61
C GLY A 234 -12.41 20.31 -17.99
N ARG A 235 -12.70 20.78 -19.20
CA ARG A 235 -14.10 20.98 -19.67
C ARG A 235 -14.81 19.69 -20.10
N ALA A 236 -14.10 18.73 -20.70
CA ALA A 236 -14.64 17.47 -21.19
C ALA A 236 -13.94 16.28 -20.51
N PRO A 237 -14.58 15.11 -20.29
CA PRO A 237 -13.94 13.97 -19.64
C PRO A 237 -12.60 13.55 -20.28
N LEU A 238 -11.60 13.21 -19.46
CA LEU A 238 -10.29 12.71 -19.92
C LEU A 238 -10.29 11.18 -19.85
N PRO A 239 -10.17 10.45 -20.98
CA PRO A 239 -9.98 9.01 -20.96
C PRO A 239 -8.75 8.62 -20.15
N LEU A 240 -8.89 7.65 -19.25
CA LEU A 240 -7.82 7.24 -18.35
C LEU A 240 -7.09 5.98 -18.81
N ALA A 241 -7.68 5.20 -19.72
CA ALA A 241 -7.12 3.94 -20.20
C ALA A 241 -5.63 4.05 -20.59
N GLY A 242 -4.81 3.18 -20.00
CA GLY A 242 -3.37 3.11 -20.24
C GLY A 242 -2.53 4.24 -19.61
N LYS A 243 -3.14 5.29 -19.04
CA LYS A 243 -2.40 6.39 -18.41
C LYS A 243 -1.62 5.89 -17.18
N PRO A 244 -0.32 6.18 -17.07
CA PRO A 244 0.46 5.88 -15.87
C PRO A 244 0.02 6.78 -14.70
N VAL A 245 0.17 6.25 -13.49
CA VAL A 245 -0.20 6.95 -12.26
C VAL A 245 0.87 6.86 -11.19
N LEU A 246 0.94 7.92 -10.38
CA LEU A 246 1.47 7.88 -9.03
C LEU A 246 0.31 8.19 -8.08
N ALA A 247 -0.02 7.26 -7.19
CA ALA A 247 -1.13 7.40 -6.27
C ALA A 247 -0.68 7.35 -4.81
N PHE A 248 -1.40 8.06 -3.95
CA PHE A 248 -1.15 8.14 -2.51
C PHE A 248 -2.40 7.66 -1.79
N MET A 249 -2.25 6.61 -0.99
CA MET A 249 -3.31 6.01 -0.20
C MET A 249 -3.28 6.55 1.23
N LEU A 250 -4.45 6.95 1.71
CA LEU A 250 -4.71 7.18 3.12
C LEU A 250 -5.84 6.27 3.56
N ASN A 251 -5.60 5.38 4.50
CA ASN A 251 -6.65 4.58 5.12
C ASN A 251 -6.94 5.14 6.50
N GLY A 252 -8.22 5.20 6.84
CA GLY A 252 -8.70 5.74 8.10
C GLY A 252 -8.32 4.92 9.32
N ALA A 253 -8.89 5.35 10.45
CA ALA A 253 -8.86 4.61 11.68
C ALA A 253 -9.88 3.48 11.66
N GLN A 254 -9.63 2.45 12.44
CA GLN A 254 -10.55 1.34 12.69
C GLN A 254 -11.50 1.71 13.84
N GLY A 255 -12.74 1.23 13.80
CA GLY A 255 -13.76 1.60 14.79
C GLY A 255 -13.57 1.01 16.19
N ASP A 256 -12.71 0.01 16.35
CA ASP A 256 -12.57 -0.81 17.56
C ASP A 256 -11.11 -1.17 17.88
N ASP A 257 -10.16 -0.36 17.41
CA ASP A 257 -8.72 -0.52 17.66
C ASP A 257 -8.08 0.85 17.90
N ASP A 258 -7.75 1.12 19.16
CA ASP A 258 -7.28 2.43 19.62
C ASP A 258 -5.83 2.72 19.20
N GLU A 259 -5.08 1.72 18.71
CA GLU A 259 -3.76 1.91 18.09
C GLU A 259 -3.87 2.46 16.65
N SER A 260 -5.05 2.36 16.06
CA SER A 260 -5.24 2.62 14.62
C SER A 260 -5.64 4.05 14.28
N TYR A 261 -5.82 4.93 15.27
CA TYR A 261 -6.30 6.30 15.04
C TYR A 261 -5.42 7.13 14.09
N GLY A 262 -4.12 6.83 14.02
CA GLY A 262 -3.22 7.46 13.05
C GLY A 262 -3.53 7.13 11.58
N GLY A 263 -4.29 6.07 11.33
CA GLY A 263 -4.54 5.56 9.99
C GLY A 263 -3.35 4.79 9.40
N HIS A 264 -3.30 4.70 8.08
CA HIS A 264 -2.20 4.06 7.36
C HIS A 264 -1.95 4.75 6.02
N PHE A 265 -0.67 4.89 5.64
CA PHE A 265 -0.25 5.55 4.42
C PHE A 265 0.49 4.59 3.50
N ALA A 266 0.23 4.66 2.20
CA ALA A 266 1.00 3.93 1.20
C ALA A 266 1.10 4.73 -0.10
N VAL A 267 2.11 4.42 -0.91
CA VAL A 267 2.24 4.95 -2.28
C VAL A 267 2.00 3.81 -3.25
N ALA A 268 1.27 4.07 -4.33
CA ALA A 268 0.99 3.10 -5.36
C ALA A 268 1.41 3.59 -6.75
N THR A 269 1.82 2.66 -7.61
CA THR A 269 2.15 2.95 -9.02
C THR A 269 1.47 1.97 -9.95
N GLY A 270 1.14 2.41 -11.15
CA GLY A 270 0.57 1.53 -12.15
C GLY A 270 0.08 2.25 -13.40
N ARG A 271 -0.70 1.54 -14.20
CA ARG A 271 -1.46 2.08 -15.33
C ARG A 271 -2.92 1.72 -15.18
N PHE A 272 -3.81 2.61 -15.60
CA PHE A 272 -5.22 2.23 -15.74
C PHE A 272 -5.37 1.14 -16.79
N GLY A 273 -6.22 0.16 -16.50
CA GLY A 273 -6.66 -0.84 -17.47
C GLY A 273 -7.54 -0.23 -18.57
N ALA A 274 -7.98 -1.07 -19.51
CA ALA A 274 -8.74 -0.64 -20.68
C ALA A 274 -10.10 -0.01 -20.32
N ALA A 275 -10.74 -0.48 -19.25
CA ALA A 275 -11.99 0.08 -18.73
C ALA A 275 -11.75 1.04 -17.54
N GLY A 276 -10.50 1.42 -17.26
CA GLY A 276 -10.14 2.26 -16.12
C GLY A 276 -9.90 1.48 -14.83
N GLU A 277 -9.64 0.19 -14.93
CA GLU A 277 -9.35 -0.65 -13.77
C GLU A 277 -8.02 -0.28 -13.12
N TRP A 278 -7.94 -0.44 -11.80
CA TRP A 278 -6.78 -0.07 -10.99
C TRP A 278 -6.44 -1.12 -9.92
N ASP A 279 -7.05 -2.30 -10.02
CA ASP A 279 -6.88 -3.47 -9.15
C ASP A 279 -5.45 -4.05 -9.18
N ASN A 280 -4.72 -3.87 -10.29
CA ASN A 280 -3.34 -4.37 -10.43
C ASN A 280 -2.28 -3.30 -10.14
N TRP A 281 -2.63 -2.10 -9.66
CA TRP A 281 -1.63 -1.12 -9.22
C TRP A 281 -0.82 -1.69 -8.07
N LEU A 282 0.49 -1.46 -8.06
CA LEU A 282 1.37 -1.95 -7.01
C LEU A 282 1.40 -0.96 -5.87
N VAL A 283 0.98 -1.41 -4.68
CA VAL A 283 0.96 -0.64 -3.44
C VAL A 283 2.19 -1.00 -2.61
N ASN A 284 2.92 0.02 -2.17
CA ASN A 284 4.09 -0.14 -1.30
C ASN A 284 3.66 -0.14 0.16
N ASN A 285 3.30 -1.33 0.67
CA ASN A 285 2.66 -1.50 1.96
C ASN A 285 3.67 -1.82 3.08
N PHE A 286 4.02 -0.82 3.88
CA PHE A 286 4.94 -1.00 5.01
C PHE A 286 4.19 -1.25 6.32
N TYR A 287 4.48 -2.38 6.95
CA TYR A 287 4.08 -2.73 8.31
C TYR A 287 5.30 -3.26 9.07
N SER A 288 5.17 -3.45 10.38
CA SER A 288 6.24 -4.10 11.15
C SER A 288 6.49 -5.52 10.63
N LEU A 289 7.74 -5.82 10.34
CA LEU A 289 8.21 -7.19 10.06
C LEU A 289 8.55 -7.97 11.35
N ALA A 290 8.53 -7.30 12.50
CA ALA A 290 8.93 -7.84 13.79
C ALA A 290 7.76 -8.45 14.59
N SER A 291 6.52 -8.37 14.07
CA SER A 291 5.34 -8.96 14.68
C SER A 291 4.47 -9.70 13.66
N ILE A 292 3.71 -10.68 14.15
CA ILE A 292 2.67 -11.37 13.39
C ILE A 292 1.42 -10.52 13.48
N SER A 293 1.13 -9.74 12.44
CA SER A 293 -0.07 -8.91 12.38
C SER A 293 -1.34 -9.71 12.70
N GLU A 294 -2.24 -9.12 13.50
CA GLU A 294 -3.61 -9.60 13.75
C GLU A 294 -4.31 -10.05 12.45
N LYS A 295 -4.02 -9.33 11.36
CA LYS A 295 -4.68 -9.44 10.06
C LYS A 295 -3.86 -10.27 9.06
N GLY A 296 -2.78 -10.90 9.52
CA GLY A 296 -1.85 -11.65 8.66
C GLY A 296 -1.04 -10.78 7.70
N ILE A 297 -1.04 -9.45 7.88
CA ILE A 297 -0.28 -8.54 7.02
C ILE A 297 1.22 -8.79 7.18
N VAL A 298 1.89 -8.95 6.05
CA VAL A 298 3.35 -8.86 5.93
C VAL A 298 3.65 -7.63 5.08
N ALA A 299 4.67 -6.85 5.45
CA ALA A 299 5.06 -5.71 4.64
C ALA A 299 5.50 -6.19 3.25
N ALA A 300 4.91 -5.61 2.21
CA ALA A 300 5.10 -6.06 0.84
C ALA A 300 4.79 -4.97 -0.18
N ILE A 301 5.33 -5.15 -1.38
CA ILE A 301 4.71 -4.62 -2.59
C ILE A 301 3.62 -5.61 -3.00
N LEU A 302 2.39 -5.16 -3.20
CA LEU A 302 1.26 -6.03 -3.55
C LEU A 302 0.25 -5.33 -4.46
N PRO A 303 -0.55 -6.08 -5.24
CA PRO A 303 -1.63 -5.52 -6.03
C PRO A 303 -2.67 -4.79 -5.17
N MET A 304 -3.29 -3.76 -5.73
CA MET A 304 -4.29 -2.95 -5.04
C MET A 304 -5.51 -3.74 -4.60
N ASP A 305 -6.00 -4.69 -5.41
CA ASP A 305 -7.10 -5.56 -5.00
C ASP A 305 -6.75 -6.41 -3.78
N ALA A 306 -5.54 -6.94 -3.69
CA ALA A 306 -5.05 -7.65 -2.51
C ALA A 306 -4.91 -6.70 -1.31
N TYR A 307 -4.31 -5.53 -1.52
CA TYR A 307 -4.13 -4.51 -0.47
C TYR A 307 -5.46 -4.05 0.13
N MET A 308 -6.49 -3.83 -0.68
CA MET A 308 -7.79 -3.34 -0.22
C MET A 308 -8.76 -4.46 0.14
N GLY A 309 -8.77 -5.56 -0.61
CA GLY A 309 -9.87 -6.54 -0.63
C GLY A 309 -9.50 -7.97 -0.21
N ASP A 310 -8.26 -8.24 0.22
CA ASP A 310 -7.94 -9.54 0.85
C ASP A 310 -8.80 -9.75 2.09
N LEU A 311 -9.45 -10.92 2.21
CA LEU A 311 -10.47 -11.18 3.23
C LEU A 311 -9.89 -11.16 4.65
N ASN A 312 -8.59 -11.40 4.82
CA ASN A 312 -7.95 -11.32 6.13
C ASN A 312 -7.23 -10.00 6.38
N SER A 313 -6.64 -9.41 5.35
CA SER A 313 -5.68 -8.31 5.48
C SER A 313 -6.09 -7.00 4.80
N GLY A 314 -7.11 -7.03 3.95
CA GLY A 314 -7.51 -5.94 3.07
C GLY A 314 -8.05 -4.72 3.82
N GLN A 315 -7.53 -3.53 3.49
CA GLN A 315 -7.83 -2.30 4.22
C GLN A 315 -9.32 -1.94 4.23
N ALA A 316 -10.04 -2.22 3.14
CA ALA A 316 -11.43 -1.82 2.99
C ALA A 316 -12.36 -2.57 3.95
N TRP A 317 -11.98 -3.72 4.50
CA TRP A 317 -12.85 -4.49 5.39
C TRP A 317 -13.09 -3.82 6.76
N TYR A 318 -12.17 -2.97 7.20
CA TYR A 318 -12.15 -2.45 8.58
C TYR A 318 -11.97 -0.93 8.69
N ARG A 319 -11.92 -0.21 7.57
CA ARG A 319 -11.81 1.26 7.57
C ARG A 319 -12.18 1.91 6.23
N PRO A 320 -12.67 3.16 6.23
CA PRO A 320 -12.74 3.98 5.03
C PRO A 320 -11.33 4.27 4.50
N SER A 321 -11.21 4.52 3.21
CA SER A 321 -9.95 4.87 2.57
C SER A 321 -10.12 5.99 1.54
N TYR A 322 -9.02 6.67 1.25
CA TYR A 322 -8.94 7.79 0.34
C TYR A 322 -7.70 7.62 -0.52
N MET A 323 -7.78 8.09 -1.76
CA MET A 323 -6.66 8.04 -2.68
C MET A 323 -6.55 9.38 -3.41
N LEU A 324 -5.33 9.89 -3.50
CA LEU A 324 -4.97 10.92 -4.48
C LEU A 324 -4.29 10.25 -5.65
N VAL A 325 -4.78 10.50 -6.86
CA VAL A 325 -4.24 9.91 -8.09
C VAL A 325 -3.68 11.03 -8.96
N ALA A 326 -2.36 11.11 -9.04
CA ALA A 326 -1.69 11.91 -10.06
C ALA A 326 -1.67 11.10 -11.37
N VAL A 327 -2.51 11.51 -12.32
CA VAL A 327 -2.55 10.94 -13.68
C VAL A 327 -1.49 11.64 -14.51
N LEU A 328 -0.63 10.84 -15.14
CA LEU A 328 0.58 11.32 -15.78
C LEU A 328 0.56 11.01 -17.28
N LYS A 329 1.17 11.86 -18.09
CA LYS A 329 1.38 11.60 -19.52
C LYS A 329 2.46 10.55 -19.79
N ASP A 330 3.43 10.43 -18.88
CA ASP A 330 4.63 9.59 -19.01
C ASP A 330 4.87 8.81 -17.70
N GLN A 331 5.45 7.62 -17.79
CA GLN A 331 5.68 6.73 -16.65
C GLN A 331 6.98 7.00 -15.89
N ARG A 332 7.84 7.92 -16.34
CA ARG A 332 9.17 8.15 -15.75
C ARG A 332 9.15 8.40 -14.25
N ALA A 333 8.22 9.22 -13.75
CA ALA A 333 8.09 9.50 -12.32
C ALA A 333 7.65 8.26 -11.50
N PRO A 334 6.55 7.57 -11.83
CA PRO A 334 6.13 6.39 -11.07
C PRO A 334 7.10 5.22 -11.21
N ALA A 335 7.76 5.05 -12.36
CA ALA A 335 8.82 4.05 -12.53
C ALA A 335 10.01 4.33 -11.59
N LEU A 336 10.44 5.60 -11.49
CA LEU A 336 11.51 6.01 -10.60
C LEU A 336 11.17 5.74 -9.12
N VAL A 337 9.95 6.05 -8.72
CA VAL A 337 9.44 5.77 -7.36
C VAL A 337 9.39 4.26 -7.09
N GLN A 338 8.89 3.48 -8.04
CA GLN A 338 8.72 2.02 -7.86
C GLN A 338 10.06 1.27 -7.81
N GLU A 339 11.07 1.70 -8.58
CA GLU A 339 12.41 1.10 -8.49
C GLU A 339 13.06 1.47 -7.16
N ALA A 340 13.03 2.74 -6.76
CA ALA A 340 13.61 3.21 -5.50
C ALA A 340 13.02 2.48 -4.29
N ILE A 341 11.69 2.34 -4.23
CA ILE A 341 11.04 1.65 -3.12
C ILE A 341 11.30 0.14 -3.14
N GLY A 342 11.52 -0.47 -4.31
CA GLY A 342 11.99 -1.84 -4.43
C GLY A 342 13.34 -2.05 -3.73
N ARG A 343 14.26 -1.09 -3.88
CA ARG A 343 15.55 -1.10 -3.14
C ARG A 343 15.31 -0.98 -1.63
N VAL A 344 14.44 -0.07 -1.21
CA VAL A 344 14.09 0.12 0.22
C VAL A 344 13.49 -1.16 0.82
N PHE A 345 12.63 -1.87 0.09
CA PHE A 345 12.08 -3.16 0.54
C PHE A 345 13.16 -4.22 0.74
N ASN A 346 14.18 -4.29 -0.14
CA ASN A 346 15.30 -5.22 0.06
C ASN A 346 16.05 -4.93 1.37
N HIS A 347 16.32 -3.65 1.65
CA HIS A 347 16.90 -3.24 2.94
C HIS A 347 15.98 -3.57 4.13
N PHE A 348 14.67 -3.39 3.94
CA PHE A 348 13.69 -3.64 5.00
C PHE A 348 13.58 -5.13 5.35
N TYR A 349 13.55 -6.03 4.36
CA TYR A 349 13.54 -7.48 4.60
C TYR A 349 14.84 -7.97 5.25
N ARG A 350 15.98 -7.34 4.95
CA ARG A 350 17.27 -7.63 5.61
C ARG A 350 17.35 -7.12 7.06
N GLN A 351 16.34 -6.36 7.50
CA GLN A 351 16.31 -5.70 8.80
C GLN A 351 17.46 -4.69 9.02
N ASP A 352 17.91 -4.03 7.95
CA ASP A 352 18.91 -2.95 8.02
C ASP A 352 18.37 -1.74 8.82
N PHE A 353 17.04 -1.62 8.89
CA PHE A 353 16.32 -0.70 9.76
C PHE A 353 15.00 -1.33 10.20
N HIS A 354 14.49 -0.90 11.36
CA HIS A 354 13.25 -1.44 11.92
C HIS A 354 12.08 -0.50 11.71
N TYR A 355 10.88 -1.06 11.62
CA TYR A 355 9.65 -0.27 11.67
C TYR A 355 9.48 0.31 13.09
N ARG A 356 9.49 1.63 13.20
CA ARG A 356 9.26 2.35 14.46
C ARG A 356 8.10 3.30 14.25
N HIS A 357 7.03 3.12 15.03
CA HIS A 357 5.81 3.92 14.88
C HIS A 357 6.05 5.43 14.90
N ALA A 358 7.06 5.88 15.63
CA ALA A 358 7.37 7.29 15.78
C ALA A 358 8.35 7.86 14.73
N SER A 359 9.06 7.07 13.91
CA SER A 359 10.14 7.61 13.07
C SER A 359 10.40 6.89 11.75
N THR A 360 10.10 5.60 11.66
CA THR A 360 10.27 4.75 10.47
C THR A 360 9.01 3.94 10.25
N ASN A 361 7.87 4.64 10.22
CA ASN A 361 6.57 4.05 9.99
C ASN A 361 6.19 4.11 8.48
N CYS A 362 4.97 3.69 8.15
CA CYS A 362 4.50 3.66 6.77
C CYS A 362 4.54 5.03 6.06
N ALA A 363 4.23 6.13 6.76
CA ALA A 363 4.34 7.48 6.24
C ALA A 363 5.82 7.89 6.11
N GLY A 364 6.60 7.73 7.17
CA GLY A 364 8.02 8.08 7.22
C GLY A 364 8.84 7.46 6.11
N ILE A 365 8.73 6.13 5.92
CA ILE A 365 9.51 5.41 4.90
C ILE A 365 9.17 5.90 3.49
N ASN A 366 7.88 6.08 3.18
CA ASN A 366 7.44 6.55 1.87
C ASN A 366 7.85 8.01 1.62
N VAL A 367 7.58 8.92 2.57
CA VAL A 367 7.89 10.35 2.44
C VAL A 367 9.41 10.59 2.37
N GLU A 368 10.20 9.88 3.17
CA GLU A 368 11.65 9.98 3.11
C GLU A 368 12.18 9.52 1.75
N THR A 369 11.62 8.42 1.19
CA THR A 369 11.99 7.95 -0.15
C THR A 369 11.65 8.98 -1.23
N LEU A 370 10.45 9.60 -1.19
CA LEU A 370 10.07 10.66 -2.13
C LEU A 370 11.00 11.88 -2.02
N ARG A 371 11.39 12.26 -0.79
CA ARG A 371 12.37 13.32 -0.54
C ARG A 371 13.75 12.98 -1.08
N THR A 372 14.21 11.73 -0.91
CA THR A 372 15.48 11.25 -1.48
C THR A 372 15.49 11.31 -3.01
N LEU A 373 14.34 11.09 -3.65
CA LEU A 373 14.16 11.25 -5.10
C LEU A 373 14.11 12.72 -5.58
N GLY A 374 14.22 13.67 -4.64
CA GLY A 374 14.28 15.10 -4.93
C GLY A 374 12.93 15.80 -4.90
N TRP A 375 11.90 15.19 -4.31
CA TRP A 375 10.66 15.91 -3.99
C TRP A 375 10.78 16.64 -2.65
N ASN A 376 10.81 17.97 -2.71
CA ASN A 376 10.83 18.89 -1.58
C ASN A 376 9.45 19.00 -0.92
N ILE A 377 8.87 17.87 -0.50
CA ILE A 377 7.63 17.84 0.28
C ILE A 377 7.84 18.69 1.55
N PRO A 378 7.04 19.74 1.77
CA PRO A 378 7.22 20.64 2.91
C PRO A 378 7.35 19.89 4.24
N ARG A 379 8.33 20.31 5.06
CA ARG A 379 8.49 19.80 6.43
C ARG A 379 7.71 20.69 7.38
N LEU A 380 6.89 20.09 8.23
CA LEU A 380 6.02 20.82 9.16
C LEU A 380 6.58 20.89 10.59
N GLY A 381 7.77 20.31 10.81
CA GLY A 381 8.39 20.18 12.13
C GLY A 381 7.70 19.18 13.04
N GLY A 382 8.29 18.92 14.21
CA GLY A 382 7.66 18.14 15.28
C GLY A 382 6.60 18.94 16.03
N GLU A 383 5.63 18.24 16.65
CA GLU A 383 4.48 18.89 17.28
C GLU A 383 4.87 19.81 18.44
N SER A 384 5.88 19.42 19.24
CA SER A 384 6.42 20.32 20.26
C SER A 384 7.81 19.89 20.74
N PRO A 385 8.90 20.32 20.08
CA PRO A 385 10.27 19.91 20.42
C PRO A 385 10.70 20.28 21.85
N LEU A 386 10.24 21.42 22.37
CA LEU A 386 10.50 21.83 23.75
C LEU A 386 9.77 20.93 24.76
N LYS A 387 8.50 20.58 24.49
CA LYS A 387 7.79 19.61 25.32
C LYS A 387 8.41 18.22 25.22
N ALA A 388 8.95 17.83 24.07
CA ALA A 388 9.65 16.56 23.91
C ALA A 388 10.79 16.42 24.93
N ALA A 389 11.62 17.47 25.09
CA ALA A 389 12.73 17.47 26.02
C ALA A 389 12.29 17.21 27.47
N VAL A 390 11.18 17.81 27.91
CA VAL A 390 10.60 17.63 29.26
C VAL A 390 9.82 16.32 29.40
N ALA A 391 9.17 15.87 28.33
CA ALA A 391 8.35 14.66 28.33
C ALA A 391 9.19 13.41 28.62
N LEU A 392 10.45 13.36 28.17
CA LEU A 392 11.34 12.22 28.42
C LEU A 392 11.52 11.92 29.92
N PRO A 393 12.09 12.82 30.75
CA PRO A 393 12.25 12.55 32.17
C PRO A 393 10.90 12.43 32.89
N TYR A 394 9.90 13.23 32.51
CA TYR A 394 8.58 13.20 33.15
C TYR A 394 7.89 11.84 33.00
N MET A 395 7.78 11.32 31.77
CA MET A 395 7.14 10.03 31.51
C MET A 395 7.98 8.87 32.04
N ALA A 396 9.31 8.97 31.97
CA ALA A 396 10.19 7.95 32.55
C ALA A 396 9.99 7.79 34.07
N LEU A 397 9.78 8.90 34.79
CA LEU A 397 9.48 8.88 36.22
C LEU A 397 8.03 8.45 36.50
N LYS A 398 7.06 8.99 35.75
CA LYS A 398 5.63 8.71 35.94
C LYS A 398 5.28 7.24 35.72
N GLU A 399 5.86 6.63 34.68
CA GLU A 399 5.59 5.24 34.31
C GLU A 399 6.70 4.28 34.75
N VAL A 400 7.71 4.77 35.47
CA VAL A 400 8.89 3.99 35.91
C VAL A 400 9.52 3.22 34.73
N SER A 401 9.58 3.88 33.57
CA SER A 401 9.96 3.26 32.30
C SER A 401 10.69 4.23 31.38
N LEU A 402 12.00 4.04 31.23
CA LEU A 402 12.80 4.82 30.27
C LEU A 402 12.27 4.68 28.84
N ALA A 403 11.80 3.49 28.46
CA ALA A 403 11.23 3.24 27.14
C ALA A 403 9.98 4.10 26.89
N SER A 404 9.15 4.34 27.91
CA SER A 404 8.01 5.24 27.81
C SER A 404 8.44 6.69 27.59
N GLY A 405 9.43 7.17 28.36
CA GLY A 405 10.02 8.49 28.16
C GLY A 405 10.64 8.69 26.77
N GLN A 406 11.38 7.70 26.29
CA GLN A 406 11.98 7.73 24.96
C GLN A 406 10.93 7.74 23.85
N SER A 407 9.87 6.93 24.00
CA SER A 407 8.73 6.91 23.08
C SER A 407 8.05 8.28 23.01
N ALA A 408 7.70 8.86 24.16
CA ALA A 408 7.07 10.19 24.22
C ALA A 408 7.95 11.28 23.58
N TYR A 409 9.28 11.22 23.79
CA TYR A 409 10.23 12.12 23.15
C TYR A 409 10.20 11.99 21.62
N ASP A 410 10.31 10.77 21.11
CA ASP A 410 10.36 10.52 19.66
C ASP A 410 9.05 10.97 19.00
N TYR A 411 7.88 10.64 19.55
CA TYR A 411 6.59 11.11 19.02
C TYR A 411 6.49 12.63 18.94
N LEU A 412 6.88 13.35 20.00
CA LEU A 412 6.76 14.82 20.03
C LEU A 412 7.79 15.54 19.16
N LYS A 413 8.92 14.89 18.86
CA LYS A 413 10.03 15.47 18.09
C LYS A 413 9.95 15.16 16.60
N THR A 414 9.48 13.97 16.22
CA THR A 414 9.47 13.54 14.81
C THR A 414 8.67 14.50 13.95
N GLU A 415 9.18 14.71 12.74
CA GLU A 415 8.55 15.54 11.72
C GLU A 415 7.17 14.98 11.34
N ARG A 416 6.14 15.83 11.37
CA ARG A 416 4.74 15.37 11.29
C ARG A 416 4.39 14.65 9.97
N THR A 417 4.97 15.02 8.83
CA THR A 417 4.73 14.30 7.56
C THR A 417 5.38 12.92 7.54
N GLU A 418 6.37 12.65 8.39
CA GLU A 418 6.99 11.32 8.56
C GLU A 418 6.32 10.52 9.68
N LEU A 419 5.46 11.15 10.49
CA LEU A 419 4.80 10.54 11.64
C LEU A 419 3.33 10.19 11.39
N LEU A 420 2.55 11.13 10.86
CA LEU A 420 1.10 11.04 10.79
C LEU A 420 0.66 10.80 9.33
N PRO A 421 0.08 9.63 9.01
CA PRO A 421 -0.42 9.29 7.67
C PRO A 421 -1.26 10.39 7.01
N PHE A 422 -2.18 10.99 7.77
CA PHE A 422 -3.06 12.03 7.22
C PHE A 422 -2.29 13.33 6.93
N VAL A 423 -1.34 13.71 7.77
CA VAL A 423 -0.51 14.90 7.53
C VAL A 423 0.37 14.71 6.29
N ALA A 424 0.93 13.51 6.09
CA ALA A 424 1.68 13.17 4.89
C ALA A 424 0.82 13.31 3.63
N PHE A 425 -0.37 12.70 3.65
CA PHE A 425 -1.33 12.74 2.55
C PHE A 425 -1.77 14.18 2.22
N ASP A 426 -2.18 14.94 3.23
CA ASP A 426 -2.66 16.33 3.08
C ASP A 426 -1.54 17.25 2.54
N THR A 427 -0.31 17.11 3.05
CA THR A 427 0.84 17.91 2.59
C THR A 427 1.21 17.60 1.14
N ILE A 428 1.21 16.32 0.74
CA ILE A 428 1.46 15.92 -0.65
C ILE A 428 0.37 16.47 -1.57
N ALA A 429 -0.89 16.41 -1.14
CA ALA A 429 -2.03 16.92 -1.88
C ALA A 429 -1.90 18.42 -2.14
N ASP A 430 -1.58 19.17 -1.08
CA ASP A 430 -1.43 20.62 -1.14
C ASP A 430 -0.28 21.03 -2.07
N ASP A 431 0.85 20.33 -1.97
CA ASP A 431 2.02 20.58 -2.80
C ASP A 431 1.76 20.26 -4.28
N LEU A 432 1.05 19.16 -4.57
CA LEU A 432 0.61 18.83 -5.92
C LEU A 432 -0.30 19.93 -6.50
N LEU A 433 -1.31 20.37 -5.75
CA LEU A 433 -2.29 21.36 -6.21
C LEU A 433 -1.71 22.77 -6.37
N LYS A 434 -0.92 23.24 -5.39
CA LYS A 434 -0.49 24.65 -5.33
C LYS A 434 0.87 24.90 -6.00
N ARG A 435 1.70 23.86 -6.12
CA ARG A 435 3.06 23.99 -6.64
C ARG A 435 3.27 23.17 -7.91
N LEU A 436 3.15 21.85 -7.86
CA LEU A 436 3.54 21.01 -9.00
C LEU A 436 2.57 21.10 -10.18
N ALA A 437 1.29 21.37 -9.94
CA ALA A 437 0.31 21.66 -10.98
C ALA A 437 0.53 23.01 -11.68
N VAL A 438 1.31 23.93 -11.09
CA VAL A 438 1.57 25.27 -11.64
C VAL A 438 2.87 25.25 -12.46
N PRO A 439 2.83 25.56 -13.78
CA PRO A 439 4.01 25.60 -14.61
C PRO A 439 5.13 26.48 -14.04
N GLY A 440 6.37 26.00 -14.09
CA GLY A 440 7.56 26.75 -13.68
C GLY A 440 7.84 26.80 -12.17
N ARG A 441 7.00 26.19 -11.32
CA ARG A 441 7.23 26.16 -9.86
C ARG A 441 7.94 24.90 -9.32
N ALA A 442 8.12 23.88 -10.15
CA ALA A 442 8.89 22.68 -9.80
C ALA A 442 10.40 22.96 -9.92
N ALA A 443 11.20 22.44 -8.99
CA ALA A 443 12.66 22.52 -9.11
C ALA A 443 13.14 21.66 -10.31
N GLY A 444 14.09 22.16 -11.10
CA GLY A 444 14.61 21.45 -12.27
C GLY A 444 15.40 20.18 -11.92
N GLY A 445 15.36 19.16 -12.78
CA GLY A 445 16.23 17.98 -12.69
C GLY A 445 15.87 16.93 -11.63
N THR A 446 14.71 17.03 -10.97
CA THR A 446 14.29 16.12 -9.87
C THR A 446 12.99 15.37 -10.19
N LEU A 447 12.53 14.51 -9.27
CA LEU A 447 11.18 13.92 -9.31
C LEU A 447 10.08 15.00 -9.47
N GLU A 448 10.25 16.19 -8.87
CA GLU A 448 9.29 17.29 -9.00
C GLU A 448 9.18 17.80 -10.43
N ALA A 449 10.30 17.94 -11.14
CA ALA A 449 10.30 18.37 -12.53
C ALA A 449 9.53 17.38 -13.40
N GLN A 450 9.72 16.07 -13.16
CA GLN A 450 9.00 15.02 -13.87
C GLN A 450 7.50 15.11 -13.59
N LEU A 451 7.11 15.15 -12.31
CA LEU A 451 5.71 15.29 -11.91
C LEU A 451 5.06 16.56 -12.47
N GLY A 452 5.70 17.72 -12.32
CA GLY A 452 5.16 18.99 -12.81
C GLY A 452 5.05 19.06 -14.35
N ALA A 453 5.91 18.35 -15.08
CA ALA A 453 5.84 18.25 -16.53
C ALA A 453 4.81 17.22 -17.01
N ASP A 454 4.56 16.16 -16.24
CA ASP A 454 3.76 15.01 -16.67
C ASP A 454 2.33 15.01 -16.13
N LEU A 455 2.05 15.73 -15.05
CA LEU A 455 0.72 15.77 -14.43
C LEU A 455 -0.34 16.27 -15.40
N GLU A 456 -1.31 15.44 -15.73
CA GLU A 456 -2.45 15.78 -16.60
C GLU A 456 -3.73 16.02 -15.79
N ALA A 457 -3.92 15.23 -14.73
CA ALA A 457 -5.05 15.36 -13.82
C ALA A 457 -4.66 14.95 -12.40
N LEU A 458 -5.34 15.53 -11.41
CA LEU A 458 -5.30 15.08 -10.02
C LEU A 458 -6.71 14.69 -9.58
N LEU A 459 -6.89 13.43 -9.19
CA LEU A 459 -8.17 12.91 -8.72
C LEU A 459 -8.11 12.66 -7.21
N PHE A 460 -9.18 12.97 -6.52
CA PHE A 460 -9.45 12.49 -5.16
C PHE A 460 -10.50 11.37 -5.26
N VAL A 461 -10.22 10.23 -4.65
CA VAL A 461 -11.11 9.07 -4.62
C VAL A 461 -11.42 8.74 -3.17
N ARG A 462 -12.70 8.53 -2.87
CA ARG A 462 -13.19 8.02 -1.60
C ARG A 462 -13.64 6.58 -1.78
N ILE A 463 -13.14 5.71 -0.92
CA ILE A 463 -13.42 4.28 -0.92
C ILE A 463 -14.10 3.95 0.40
N PRO A 464 -15.34 3.45 0.39
CA PRO A 464 -16.02 3.09 1.62
C PRO A 464 -15.39 1.87 2.30
N GLN A 465 -15.77 1.69 3.55
CA GLN A 465 -15.54 0.43 4.22
C GLN A 465 -16.50 -0.63 3.66
N PHE A 466 -15.98 -1.77 3.24
CA PHE A 466 -16.78 -2.94 2.95
C PHE A 466 -17.46 -3.41 4.24
N PRO A 467 -18.80 -3.62 4.24
CA PRO A 467 -19.48 -4.20 5.39
C PRO A 467 -18.83 -5.53 5.78
N SER A 468 -18.56 -5.70 7.08
CA SER A 468 -17.92 -6.89 7.64
C SER A 468 -18.34 -7.04 9.10
N SER A 469 -17.82 -8.08 9.76
CA SER A 469 -18.03 -8.32 11.19
C SER A 469 -17.45 -7.24 12.12
N ARG A 470 -16.78 -6.22 11.61
CA ARG A 470 -16.05 -5.20 12.40
C ARG A 470 -16.78 -3.87 12.45
N ALA A 471 -16.53 -3.11 13.51
CA ALA A 471 -17.06 -1.75 13.68
C ALA A 471 -16.65 -0.84 12.51
N LEU A 472 -17.51 0.13 12.20
CA LEU A 472 -17.21 1.16 11.20
C LEU A 472 -16.06 2.03 11.70
N GLY A 473 -15.03 2.17 10.86
CA GLY A 473 -13.94 3.10 11.04
C GLY A 473 -14.33 4.54 10.76
N HIS A 474 -13.35 5.44 10.86
CA HIS A 474 -13.54 6.87 10.66
C HIS A 474 -12.25 7.52 10.12
N ASP A 475 -12.29 8.84 9.87
CA ASP A 475 -11.12 9.61 9.44
C ASP A 475 -9.95 9.50 10.43
N PRO A 476 -8.69 9.46 9.94
CA PRO A 476 -7.52 9.40 10.80
C PRO A 476 -7.27 10.74 11.51
N VAL A 477 -6.38 10.75 12.50
CA VAL A 477 -6.01 11.98 13.24
C VAL A 477 -4.92 12.78 12.53
N LEU A 478 -4.91 14.10 12.74
CA LEU A 478 -3.90 15.05 12.22
C LEU A 478 -2.91 15.55 13.28
N SER A 479 -3.08 15.16 14.54
CA SER A 479 -2.16 15.53 15.63
C SER A 479 -2.13 14.49 16.74
N LEU A 480 -1.06 14.51 17.55
CA LEU A 480 -0.97 13.70 18.76
C LEU A 480 -1.96 14.18 19.81
N ARG A 481 -2.27 15.48 19.86
CA ARG A 481 -3.35 15.98 20.71
C ARG A 481 -4.69 15.34 20.35
N GLU A 482 -5.06 15.32 19.07
CA GLU A 482 -6.29 14.69 18.61
C GLU A 482 -6.29 13.18 18.91
N TYR A 483 -5.15 12.51 18.72
CA TYR A 483 -4.98 11.11 19.13
C TYR A 483 -5.32 10.91 20.61
N GLN A 484 -4.74 11.72 21.50
CA GLN A 484 -4.95 11.65 22.95
C GLN A 484 -6.39 11.98 23.37
N GLN A 485 -7.11 12.78 22.57
CA GLN A 485 -8.52 13.09 22.83
C GLN A 485 -9.46 11.95 22.44
N ARG A 486 -9.10 11.16 21.42
CA ARG A 486 -9.89 10.01 20.96
C ARG A 486 -9.59 8.75 21.77
N ALA A 487 -8.33 8.53 22.13
CA ALA A 487 -7.92 7.36 22.90
C ALA A 487 -8.31 7.45 24.38
N PRO A 488 -8.65 6.32 25.03
CA PRO A 488 -8.85 6.30 26.47
C PRO A 488 -7.61 6.82 27.23
N ALA A 489 -7.82 7.57 28.31
CA ALA A 489 -6.72 8.16 29.07
C ALA A 489 -5.83 7.10 29.75
N ASN A 490 -6.42 5.98 30.16
CA ASN A 490 -5.72 4.83 30.73
C ASN A 490 -5.46 3.78 29.65
N ARG A 491 -4.18 3.40 29.47
CA ARG A 491 -3.79 2.38 28.48
C ARG A 491 -4.39 1.02 28.72
N ALA A 492 -4.75 0.68 29.96
CA ALA A 492 -5.41 -0.59 30.25
C ALA A 492 -6.82 -0.68 29.63
N ASP A 493 -7.43 0.47 29.31
CA ASP A 493 -8.76 0.54 28.69
C ASP A 493 -8.69 0.51 27.15
N TRP A 494 -7.48 0.49 26.57
CA TRP A 494 -7.31 0.51 25.12
C TRP A 494 -7.73 -0.83 24.51
N LYS A 495 -8.50 -0.75 23.44
CA LYS A 495 -8.84 -1.89 22.59
C LYS A 495 -7.68 -2.16 21.65
N ILE A 496 -6.90 -3.19 21.97
CA ILE A 496 -5.74 -3.62 21.19
C ILE A 496 -5.83 -5.14 21.01
N VAL A 497 -5.42 -5.66 19.85
CA VAL A 497 -5.22 -7.10 19.67
C VAL A 497 -3.74 -7.41 19.89
N PRO A 498 -3.38 -8.16 20.95
CA PRO A 498 -2.01 -8.58 21.16
C PRO A 498 -1.51 -9.40 19.97
N VAL A 499 -0.31 -9.09 19.51
CA VAL A 499 0.33 -9.77 18.39
C VAL A 499 1.62 -10.44 18.85
N ALA A 500 1.84 -11.66 18.38
CA ALA A 500 3.07 -12.38 18.69
C ALA A 500 4.28 -11.74 17.96
N PRO A 501 5.50 -11.82 18.54
CA PRO A 501 6.70 -11.39 17.83
C PRO A 501 6.97 -12.32 16.64
N ARG A 502 7.54 -11.76 15.57
CA ARG A 502 8.07 -12.47 14.42
C ARG A 502 9.58 -12.27 14.36
N VAL A 503 10.32 -13.25 14.87
CA VAL A 503 11.78 -13.17 14.96
C VAL A 503 12.41 -13.74 13.70
N LEU A 504 13.17 -12.91 12.98
CA LEU A 504 13.97 -13.37 11.85
C LEU A 504 15.06 -14.34 12.36
N PRO A 505 15.16 -15.57 11.82
CA PRO A 505 16.17 -16.52 12.27
C PRO A 505 17.58 -15.97 12.10
N ALA A 506 18.49 -16.32 13.01
CA ALA A 506 19.85 -15.79 13.02
C ALA A 506 20.62 -16.07 11.71
N ALA A 507 20.35 -17.21 11.07
CA ALA A 507 20.95 -17.60 9.78
C ALA A 507 20.61 -16.64 8.62
N PHE A 508 19.54 -15.85 8.76
CA PHE A 508 19.11 -14.87 7.76
C PHE A 508 19.65 -13.45 8.03
N LYS A 509 20.34 -13.23 9.15
CA LYS A 509 20.95 -11.92 9.45
C LYS A 509 22.18 -11.73 8.58
N ASP A 510 22.22 -10.60 7.89
CA ASP A 510 23.33 -10.26 7.00
C ASP A 510 24.41 -9.47 7.75
N GLY A 511 25.62 -10.04 7.86
CA GLY A 511 26.76 -9.39 8.50
C GLY A 511 27.28 -8.15 7.76
N ALA A 512 26.90 -7.96 6.48
CA ALA A 512 27.22 -6.76 5.72
C ALA A 512 26.23 -5.61 5.95
N ALA A 513 25.08 -5.87 6.58
CA ALA A 513 24.08 -4.86 6.86
C ALA A 513 24.65 -3.75 7.77
N PRO A 514 24.45 -2.46 7.43
CA PRO A 514 24.89 -1.38 8.29
C PRO A 514 24.12 -1.38 9.61
N GLY A 515 24.77 -0.96 10.70
CA GLY A 515 24.09 -0.77 11.97
C GLY A 515 23.00 0.31 11.90
N GLU A 516 21.88 0.05 12.56
CA GLU A 516 20.77 1.02 12.63
C GLU A 516 21.21 2.32 13.33
N ARG A 517 20.73 3.47 12.84
CA ARG A 517 20.96 4.75 13.52
C ARG A 517 20.30 4.72 14.90
N LYS A 518 21.04 5.14 15.93
CA LYS A 518 20.48 5.33 17.26
C LYS A 518 19.36 6.40 17.19
N PRO A 519 18.17 6.12 17.75
CA PRO A 519 17.09 7.10 17.78
C PRO A 519 17.49 8.41 18.48
N PRO A 520 16.88 9.55 18.10
CA PRO A 520 17.10 10.82 18.79
C PRO A 520 16.84 10.76 20.30
N SER A 521 15.86 9.97 20.74
CA SER A 521 15.57 9.72 22.15
C SER A 521 16.75 9.13 22.93
N VAL A 522 17.53 8.23 22.33
CA VAL A 522 18.73 7.64 22.97
C VAL A 522 19.77 8.72 23.25
N ILE A 523 20.00 9.61 22.28
CA ILE A 523 20.92 10.75 22.45
C ILE A 523 20.40 11.68 23.55
N ALA A 524 19.09 11.97 23.55
CA ALA A 524 18.46 12.81 24.57
C ALA A 524 18.56 12.20 25.97
N THR A 525 18.45 10.87 26.09
CA THR A 525 18.68 10.14 27.35
C THR A 525 20.08 10.38 27.89
N TRP A 526 21.13 10.26 27.05
CA TRP A 526 22.51 10.53 27.48
C TRP A 526 22.71 11.98 27.94
N LEU A 527 22.11 12.94 27.25
CA LEU A 527 22.15 14.35 27.66
C LEU A 527 21.50 14.56 29.03
N TRP A 528 20.32 13.96 29.27
CA TRP A 528 19.65 14.04 30.57
C TRP A 528 20.46 13.38 31.68
N PHE A 529 21.11 12.24 31.43
CA PHE A 529 22.03 11.63 32.39
C PHE A 529 23.21 12.54 32.72
N GLY A 530 23.79 13.21 31.71
CA GLY A 530 24.84 14.20 31.92
C GLY A 530 24.38 15.37 32.81
N VAL A 531 23.19 15.93 32.53
CA VAL A 531 22.58 16.99 33.34
C VAL A 531 22.33 16.52 34.78
N ALA A 532 21.79 15.32 34.97
CA ALA A 532 21.55 14.76 36.29
C ALA A 532 22.86 14.55 37.08
N ALA A 533 23.91 14.03 36.44
CA ALA A 533 25.22 13.82 37.07
C ALA A 533 25.86 15.13 37.51
N VAL A 534 25.83 16.17 36.66
CA VAL A 534 26.34 17.51 37.00
C VAL A 534 25.53 18.12 38.15
N THR A 535 24.20 17.97 38.13
CA THR A 535 23.32 18.49 39.19
C THR A 535 23.56 17.79 40.52
N ALA A 536 23.68 16.46 40.52
CA ALA A 536 24.02 15.67 41.70
C ALA A 536 25.40 16.06 42.27
N MET A 537 26.40 16.24 41.40
CA MET A 537 27.72 16.70 41.82
C MET A 537 27.68 18.10 42.43
N ALA A 538 26.94 19.04 41.84
CA ALA A 538 26.76 20.39 42.38
C ALA A 538 26.05 20.36 43.75
N LEU A 539 25.01 19.53 43.91
CA LEU A 539 24.32 19.32 45.18
C LEU A 539 25.24 18.70 46.23
N LEU A 540 26.04 17.68 45.87
CA LEU A 540 27.03 17.09 46.76
C LEU A 540 28.08 18.11 47.21
N ILE A 541 28.59 18.94 46.29
CA ILE A 541 29.53 20.02 46.63
C ILE A 541 28.87 21.03 47.58
N ARG A 542 27.62 21.42 47.31
CA ARG A 542 26.86 22.34 48.16
C ARG A 542 26.61 21.76 49.55
N CYS A 543 26.21 20.49 49.64
CA CYS A 543 26.01 19.79 50.91
C CYS A 543 27.32 19.65 51.69
N ARG A 544 28.44 19.30 51.03
CA ARG A 544 29.77 19.24 51.66
C ARG A 544 30.20 20.61 52.21
N ARG A 545 30.00 21.69 51.44
CA ARG A 545 30.28 23.06 51.89
C ARG A 545 29.40 23.45 53.08
N TRP A 546 28.11 23.12 53.05
CA TRP A 546 27.18 23.40 54.14
C TRP A 546 27.54 22.63 55.42
N LEU A 547 27.90 21.34 55.30
CA LEU A 547 28.38 20.53 56.43
C LEU A 547 29.71 21.04 56.98
N ALA A 548 30.63 21.49 56.13
CA ALA A 548 31.89 22.09 56.55
C ALA A 548 31.69 23.42 57.31
N SER A 549 30.70 24.24 56.90
CA SER A 549 30.33 25.48 57.62
C SER A 549 29.62 25.27 58.97
N ARG A 550 29.26 24.02 59.31
CA ARG A 550 28.60 23.65 60.57
C ARG A 550 29.53 22.92 61.56
N ARG A 551 30.80 22.74 61.23
CA ARG A 551 31.80 22.28 62.21
C ARG A 551 32.11 23.46 63.15
N PRO A 552 31.94 23.33 64.48
CA PRO A 552 32.35 24.38 65.40
C PRO A 552 33.86 24.62 65.28
N PRO A 553 34.34 25.88 65.46
CA PRO A 553 35.76 26.13 65.56
C PRO A 553 36.34 25.32 66.73
N ALA A 554 37.49 24.69 66.47
CA ALA A 554 38.23 23.92 67.48
C ALA A 554 38.81 24.84 68.55
#